data_AF-A7IBD8-F1
#
_entry.id   AF-A7IBD8-F1
#
_cell.length_a   1.000
_cell.length_b   1.000
_cell.length_c   1.000
_cell.angle_alpha   90.00
_cell.angle_beta   90.00
_cell.angle_gamma   90.00
#
_symmetry.space_group_name_H-M   'P 1'
#
loop_
_entity.id
_entity.type
_entity.pdbx_description
1 polymer ?
#
loop_
_entity_poly.entity_id
_entity_poly.type
_entity_poly.pdbx_seq_one_letter_code
_entity_poly.pdbx_strand_id
1 'polypeptide(L)'
;MAPRKTSSPKVQPRRAAPADAAAPQMNLAESPLAWLARRTGKDGRALVDPTQLIAGERLRADFTRAQLTPRITSRWSEVSGAGTPEAFTDMVLAAKLRVARAMTAVGPELSGVLLDVCCFLKGLEAVERERLWPARTAKVVLGLALDRLAVHYGLSGSTQGRARAPVRSWHAAPETPAQG
;
A
#
# COMPACT_ATOMS: atom_id res chain seq x y z
N MET A 1 -63.00 -36.36 14.68
CA MET A 1 -62.07 -35.79 15.67
C MET A 1 -60.76 -36.56 15.57
N ALA A 2 -59.72 -35.96 14.97
CA ALA A 2 -58.38 -36.54 14.82
C ALA A 2 -57.36 -35.38 14.86
N PRO A 3 -56.33 -35.40 15.73
CA PRO A 3 -55.43 -34.27 15.86
C PRO A 3 -54.33 -34.29 14.78
N ARG A 4 -54.25 -33.25 13.95
CA ARG A 4 -53.06 -33.00 13.11
C ARG A 4 -51.98 -32.35 13.97
N LYS A 5 -50.84 -33.03 14.05
CA LYS A 5 -49.64 -32.65 14.79
C LYS A 5 -49.05 -31.37 14.21
N THR A 6 -48.82 -30.37 15.04
CA THR A 6 -48.05 -29.16 14.71
C THR A 6 -46.55 -29.49 14.78
N SER A 7 -45.85 -29.34 13.67
CA SER A 7 -44.40 -29.52 13.59
C SER A 7 -43.71 -28.18 13.83
N SER A 8 -42.85 -28.10 14.83
CA SER A 8 -42.05 -26.91 15.16
C SER A 8 -40.80 -26.84 14.27
N PRO A 9 -40.38 -25.67 13.76
CA PRO A 9 -39.16 -25.57 12.96
C PRO A 9 -37.92 -25.56 13.86
N LYS A 10 -36.96 -26.43 13.51
CA LYS A 10 -35.68 -26.63 14.19
C LYS A 10 -34.71 -25.52 13.77
N VAL A 11 -34.33 -24.62 14.70
CA VAL A 11 -33.33 -23.57 14.46
C VAL A 11 -31.94 -24.22 14.37
N GLN A 12 -31.27 -24.04 13.23
CA GLN A 12 -29.90 -24.50 13.00
C GLN A 12 -28.92 -23.34 13.21
N PRO A 13 -27.78 -23.54 13.91
CA PRO A 13 -26.78 -22.50 14.09
C PRO A 13 -26.05 -22.23 12.75
N ARG A 14 -26.10 -20.98 12.29
CA ARG A 14 -25.36 -20.52 11.09
C ARG A 14 -23.86 -20.55 11.39
N ARG A 15 -23.14 -21.44 10.70
CA ARG A 15 -21.65 -21.48 10.70
C ARG A 15 -21.11 -20.12 10.29
N ALA A 16 -20.20 -19.59 11.09
CA ALA A 16 -19.41 -18.40 10.77
C ALA A 16 -18.58 -18.64 9.50
N ALA A 17 -18.67 -17.73 8.54
CA ALA A 17 -17.82 -17.72 7.35
C ALA A 17 -16.46 -17.10 7.71
N PRO A 18 -15.34 -17.65 7.21
CA PRO A 18 -14.02 -17.07 7.46
C PRO A 18 -13.86 -15.77 6.68
N ALA A 19 -13.44 -14.73 7.40
CA ALA A 19 -13.05 -13.45 6.84
C ALA A 19 -11.63 -13.54 6.25
N ASP A 20 -11.51 -14.03 5.02
CA ASP A 20 -10.32 -13.79 4.20
C ASP A 20 -10.61 -12.64 3.24
N ALA A 21 -10.51 -11.42 3.78
CA ALA A 21 -10.27 -10.24 2.96
C ALA A 21 -8.83 -10.34 2.47
N ALA A 22 -8.61 -11.15 1.44
CA ALA A 22 -7.34 -11.28 0.76
C ALA A 22 -6.86 -9.87 0.39
N ALA A 23 -5.74 -9.46 0.99
CA ALA A 23 -5.07 -8.22 0.63
C ALA A 23 -4.85 -8.24 -0.89
N PRO A 24 -5.20 -7.16 -1.61
CA PRO A 24 -5.09 -7.15 -3.07
C PRO A 24 -3.65 -7.49 -3.45
N GLN A 25 -3.48 -8.59 -4.18
CA GLN A 25 -2.19 -8.98 -4.74
C GLN A 25 -1.71 -7.86 -5.65
N MET A 26 -0.64 -7.19 -5.22
CA MET A 26 -0.09 -6.07 -5.95
C MET A 26 0.48 -6.56 -7.28
N ASN A 27 0.00 -6.00 -8.38
CA ASN A 27 0.50 -6.32 -9.71
C ASN A 27 1.80 -5.54 -9.95
N LEU A 28 2.92 -6.11 -9.50
CA LEU A 28 4.25 -5.47 -9.47
C LEU A 28 4.85 -5.17 -10.85
N ALA A 29 4.23 -5.65 -11.93
CA ALA A 29 4.66 -5.43 -13.31
C ALA A 29 4.16 -4.11 -13.93
N GLU A 30 3.12 -3.49 -13.36
CA GLU A 30 2.44 -2.30 -13.92
C GLU A 30 2.52 -1.06 -13.02
N SER A 31 3.44 -1.02 -12.05
CA SER A 31 3.64 0.14 -11.19
C SER A 31 4.97 0.86 -11.47
N PRO A 32 4.93 2.17 -11.82
CA PRO A 32 6.12 3.01 -11.89
C PRO A 32 6.95 2.99 -10.60
N LEU A 33 6.31 2.84 -9.43
CA LEU A 33 7.00 2.74 -8.15
C LEU A 33 7.74 1.41 -8.02
N ALA A 34 7.17 0.30 -8.49
CA ALA A 34 7.84 -0.99 -8.47
C ALA A 34 9.11 -0.99 -9.35
N TRP A 35 9.08 -0.27 -10.48
CA TRP A 35 10.28 -0.05 -11.29
C TRP A 35 11.31 0.82 -10.58
N LEU A 36 10.88 1.92 -9.96
CA LEU A 36 11.77 2.81 -9.19
C LEU A 36 12.41 2.10 -7.99
N ALA A 37 11.67 1.24 -7.30
CA ALA A 37 12.16 0.46 -6.16
C ALA A 37 13.22 -0.58 -6.57
N ARG A 38 13.13 -1.13 -7.78
CA ARG A 38 14.14 -2.06 -8.33
C ARG A 38 15.38 -1.34 -8.86
N ARG A 39 15.27 -0.05 -9.16
CA ARG A 39 16.35 0.73 -9.78
C ARG A 39 17.22 1.37 -8.72
N THR A 40 18.52 1.31 -8.97
CA THR A 40 19.53 1.85 -8.06
C THR A 40 20.01 3.21 -8.56
N GLY A 41 20.09 4.19 -7.67
CA GLY A 41 20.72 5.47 -7.94
C GLY A 41 22.25 5.36 -8.04
N LYS A 42 22.89 6.49 -8.36
CA LYS A 42 24.35 6.59 -8.42
C LYS A 42 25.04 6.18 -7.11
N ASP A 43 24.33 6.34 -6.00
CA ASP A 43 24.83 6.06 -4.65
C ASP A 43 24.60 4.60 -4.21
N GLY A 44 24.18 3.71 -5.12
CA GLY A 44 23.97 2.29 -4.81
C GLY A 44 22.69 2.00 -4.00
N ARG A 45 21.86 3.01 -3.72
CA ARG A 45 20.58 2.86 -3.00
C ARG A 45 19.39 2.79 -3.97
N ALA A 46 18.34 2.05 -3.59
CA ALA A 46 17.07 2.06 -4.31
C ALA A 46 16.52 3.50 -4.42
N LEU A 47 15.90 3.82 -5.55
CA LEU A 47 15.34 5.17 -5.75
C LEU A 47 14.09 5.43 -4.89
N VAL A 48 13.41 4.36 -4.47
CA VAL A 48 12.23 4.36 -3.58
C VAL A 48 12.42 3.26 -2.53
N ASP A 49 12.24 3.61 -1.26
CA ASP A 49 12.34 2.67 -0.12
C ASP A 49 11.11 1.73 -0.05
N PRO A 50 11.20 0.51 0.54
CA PRO A 50 10.04 -0.37 0.70
C PRO A 50 8.84 0.28 1.38
N THR A 51 9.04 1.14 2.39
CA THR A 51 7.94 1.82 3.06
C THR A 51 7.26 2.86 2.15
N GLN A 52 8.06 3.59 1.37
CA GLN A 52 7.57 4.52 0.36
C GLN A 52 6.79 3.78 -0.74
N LEU A 53 7.28 2.62 -1.19
CA LEU A 53 6.57 1.77 -2.15
C LEU A 53 5.19 1.36 -1.62
N ILE A 54 5.13 0.81 -0.41
CA ILE A 54 3.85 0.41 0.22
C ILE A 54 2.91 1.61 0.35
N ALA A 55 3.43 2.76 0.75
CA ALA A 55 2.64 3.99 0.89
C ALA A 55 2.02 4.42 -0.44
N GLY A 56 2.83 4.49 -1.50
CA GLY A 56 2.38 4.89 -2.83
C GLY A 56 1.38 3.89 -3.45
N GLU A 57 1.60 2.59 -3.29
CA GLU A 57 0.66 1.56 -3.77
C GLU A 57 -0.67 1.59 -3.02
N ARG A 58 -0.64 1.83 -1.71
CA ARG A 58 -1.86 1.98 -0.91
C ARG A 58 -2.66 3.20 -1.37
N LEU A 59 -1.99 4.32 -1.65
CA LEU A 59 -2.64 5.49 -2.24
C LEU A 59 -3.26 5.18 -3.61
N ARG A 60 -2.55 4.50 -4.50
CA ARG A 60 -3.06 4.09 -5.81
C ARG A 60 -4.31 3.21 -5.69
N ALA A 61 -4.29 2.25 -4.76
CA ALA A 61 -5.43 1.38 -4.52
C ALA A 61 -6.67 2.16 -4.03
N ASP A 62 -6.48 3.10 -3.10
CA ASP A 62 -7.57 3.95 -2.62
C ASP A 62 -8.08 4.92 -3.70
N PHE A 63 -7.19 5.49 -4.52
CA PHE A 63 -7.56 6.33 -5.67
C PHE A 63 -8.40 5.57 -6.70
N THR A 64 -8.03 4.32 -6.98
CA THR A 64 -8.76 3.44 -7.91
C THR A 64 -10.14 3.09 -7.36
N ARG A 65 -10.23 2.71 -6.07
CA ARG A 65 -11.51 2.44 -5.38
C ARG A 65 -12.41 3.67 -5.30
N ALA A 66 -11.83 4.85 -5.18
CA ALA A 66 -12.53 6.12 -5.17
C ALA A 66 -13.11 6.51 -6.55
N GLN A 67 -12.81 5.74 -7.61
CA GLN A 67 -13.15 6.02 -9.00
C GLN A 67 -12.69 7.40 -9.47
N LEU A 68 -11.51 7.84 -9.01
CA LEU A 68 -10.96 9.16 -9.36
C LEU A 68 -10.14 9.14 -10.66
N THR A 69 -9.96 7.97 -11.28
CA THR A 69 -9.30 7.85 -12.59
C THR A 69 -10.19 8.46 -13.68
N PRO A 70 -9.68 9.39 -14.52
CA PRO A 70 -10.41 9.92 -15.66
C PRO A 70 -10.85 8.77 -16.59
N ARG A 71 -12.16 8.56 -16.74
CA ARG A 71 -12.70 7.48 -17.57
C ARG A 71 -12.78 7.97 -19.02
N ILE A 72 -11.85 7.54 -19.88
CA ILE A 72 -11.83 7.92 -21.32
C ILE A 72 -12.70 7.03 -22.22
N THR A 73 -13.32 5.96 -21.71
CA THR A 73 -14.27 5.18 -22.52
C THR A 73 -15.56 4.90 -21.76
N SER A 74 -16.67 5.29 -22.39
CA SER A 74 -18.00 4.82 -22.04
C SER A 74 -18.06 3.30 -22.19
N ARG A 75 -18.22 2.58 -21.08
CA ARG A 75 -18.79 1.22 -21.13
C ARG A 75 -19.54 0.88 -19.85
N TRP A 76 -20.82 0.60 -20.07
CA TRP A 76 -21.71 -0.11 -19.17
C TRP A 76 -21.15 -1.50 -18.88
N SER A 77 -20.88 -1.83 -17.62
CA SER A 77 -20.77 -3.22 -17.18
C SER A 77 -21.19 -3.30 -15.72
N GLU A 78 -22.27 -4.05 -15.52
CA GLU A 78 -22.83 -4.49 -14.24
C GLU A 78 -21.72 -4.98 -13.31
N VAL A 79 -21.65 -4.41 -12.11
CA VAL A 79 -20.86 -4.96 -11.01
C VAL A 79 -21.61 -6.18 -10.52
N SER A 80 -21.20 -7.36 -10.97
CA SER A 80 -21.55 -8.65 -10.38
C SER A 80 -20.75 -8.84 -9.08
N GLY A 81 -21.15 -8.10 -8.05
CA GLY A 81 -20.72 -8.30 -6.67
C GLY A 81 -21.98 -8.41 -5.80
N ALA A 82 -22.02 -9.41 -4.92
CA ALA A 82 -23.13 -9.67 -4.00
C ALA A 82 -23.23 -8.59 -2.88
N GLY A 83 -23.34 -7.32 -3.25
CA GLY A 83 -23.48 -6.18 -2.36
C GLY A 83 -24.55 -5.22 -2.87
N THR A 84 -25.24 -4.54 -1.95
CA THR A 84 -26.26 -3.57 -2.33
C THR A 84 -25.62 -2.31 -2.93
N PRO A 85 -26.33 -1.56 -3.79
CA PRO A 85 -25.86 -0.27 -4.31
C PRO A 85 -25.43 0.72 -3.20
N GLU A 86 -26.04 0.64 -2.01
CA GLU A 86 -25.66 1.48 -0.87
C GLU A 86 -24.26 1.11 -0.37
N ALA A 87 -23.98 -0.18 -0.14
CA ALA A 87 -22.67 -0.64 0.30
C ALA A 87 -21.55 -0.26 -0.70
N PHE A 88 -21.85 -0.28 -2.00
CA PHE A 88 -20.92 0.17 -3.02
C PHE A 88 -20.62 1.67 -2.92
N THR A 89 -21.66 2.48 -2.75
CA THR A 89 -21.54 3.93 -2.57
C THR A 89 -20.70 4.27 -1.33
N ASP A 90 -20.95 3.57 -0.22
CA ASP A 90 -20.20 3.75 1.03
C ASP A 90 -18.73 3.41 0.88
N MET A 91 -18.40 2.32 0.15
CA MET A 91 -17.02 1.95 -0.14
C MET A 91 -16.29 3.02 -0.96
N VAL A 92 -16.93 3.57 -1.99
CA VAL A 92 -16.38 4.64 -2.83
C VAL A 92 -16.19 5.92 -2.00
N LEU A 93 -17.17 6.30 -1.18
CA LEU A 93 -17.09 7.47 -0.31
C LEU A 93 -15.97 7.33 0.71
N ALA A 94 -15.85 6.17 1.36
CA ALA A 94 -14.77 5.88 2.30
C ALA A 94 -13.39 5.97 1.63
N ALA A 95 -13.26 5.48 0.38
CA ALA A 95 -12.02 5.60 -0.38
C ALA A 95 -11.69 7.07 -0.72
N LYS A 96 -12.67 7.87 -1.15
CA LYS A 96 -12.50 9.32 -1.39
C LYS A 96 -12.02 10.05 -0.14
N LEU A 97 -12.60 9.74 1.02
CA LEU A 97 -12.17 10.32 2.30
C LEU A 97 -10.73 9.93 2.67
N ARG A 98 -10.32 8.67 2.43
CA ARG A 98 -8.92 8.25 2.66
C ARG A 98 -7.94 8.99 1.75
N VAL A 99 -8.25 9.13 0.46
CA VAL A 99 -7.42 9.91 -0.48
C VAL A 99 -7.33 11.37 -0.04
N ALA A 100 -8.46 12.00 0.29
CA ALA A 100 -8.49 13.40 0.74
C ALA A 100 -7.63 13.61 1.99
N ARG A 101 -7.76 12.75 3.00
CA ARG A 101 -6.94 12.79 4.22
C ARG A 101 -5.45 12.63 3.94
N ALA A 102 -5.09 11.73 3.02
CA ALA A 102 -3.70 11.56 2.61
C ALA A 102 -3.15 12.83 1.93
N MET A 103 -3.91 13.45 1.03
CA MET A 103 -3.49 14.71 0.37
C MET A 103 -3.35 15.86 1.38
N THR A 104 -4.28 15.97 2.34
CA THR A 104 -4.17 16.96 3.43
C THR A 104 -2.91 16.74 4.27
N ALA A 105 -2.60 15.49 4.63
CA ALA A 105 -1.43 15.18 5.45
C ALA A 105 -0.10 15.41 4.72
N VAL A 106 -0.04 15.12 3.41
CA VAL A 106 1.15 15.38 2.59
C VAL A 106 1.34 16.88 2.34
N GLY A 107 0.24 17.60 2.13
CA GLY A 107 0.20 19.03 1.83
C GLY A 107 0.07 19.33 0.33
N PRO A 108 -0.48 20.49 -0.04
CA PRO A 108 -0.80 20.84 -1.43
C PRO A 108 0.43 20.87 -2.34
N GLU A 109 1.56 21.35 -1.84
CA GLU A 109 2.82 21.47 -2.60
C GLU A 109 3.36 20.12 -3.12
N LEU A 110 3.11 19.04 -2.37
CA LEU A 110 3.66 17.71 -2.65
C LEU A 110 2.60 16.74 -3.17
N SER A 111 1.32 17.02 -2.96
CA SER A 111 0.21 16.18 -3.41
C SER A 111 0.20 15.99 -4.93
N GLY A 112 0.55 17.04 -5.68
CA GLY A 112 0.57 17.00 -7.14
C GLY A 112 1.50 15.92 -7.70
N VAL A 113 2.74 15.83 -7.21
CA VAL A 113 3.71 14.84 -7.71
C VAL A 113 3.33 13.41 -7.32
N LEU A 114 2.70 13.20 -6.15
CA LEU A 114 2.18 11.88 -5.77
C LEU A 114 1.08 11.42 -6.72
N LEU A 115 0.11 12.28 -7.03
CA LEU A 115 -0.97 11.93 -7.94
C LEU A 115 -0.44 11.64 -9.34
N ASP A 116 0.47 12.47 -9.85
CA ASP A 116 1.10 12.27 -11.16
C ASP A 116 1.78 10.89 -11.28
N VAL A 117 2.60 10.52 -10.31
CA VAL A 117 3.41 9.30 -10.40
C VAL A 117 2.66 8.06 -9.91
N CYS A 118 1.95 8.15 -8.79
CA CYS A 118 1.32 6.99 -8.15
C CYS A 118 -0.05 6.67 -8.77
N CYS A 119 -0.81 7.69 -9.19
CA CYS A 119 -2.19 7.51 -9.64
C CYS A 119 -2.32 7.61 -11.17
N PHE A 120 -1.66 8.60 -11.78
CA PHE A 120 -1.65 8.79 -13.24
C PHE A 120 -0.49 8.08 -13.95
N LEU A 121 0.38 7.43 -13.18
CA LEU A 121 1.48 6.60 -13.67
C LEU A 121 2.47 7.33 -14.60
N LYS A 122 2.60 8.65 -14.45
CA LYS A 122 3.54 9.45 -15.24
C LYS A 122 4.99 9.08 -14.87
N GLY A 123 5.85 9.03 -15.88
CA GLY A 123 7.30 8.94 -15.68
C GLY A 123 7.87 10.25 -15.11
N LEU A 124 8.97 10.16 -14.35
CA LEU A 124 9.58 11.32 -13.70
C LEU A 124 9.97 12.43 -14.70
N GLU A 125 10.47 12.08 -15.87
CA GLU A 125 10.84 13.05 -16.91
C GLU A 125 9.64 13.83 -17.45
N ALA A 126 8.47 13.17 -17.56
CA ALA A 126 7.24 13.84 -17.97
C ALA A 126 6.78 14.84 -16.91
N VAL A 127 6.86 14.45 -15.63
CA VAL A 127 6.56 15.33 -14.50
C VAL A 127 7.49 16.55 -14.48
N GLU A 128 8.79 16.36 -14.70
CA GLU A 128 9.77 17.46 -14.75
C GLU A 128 9.44 18.44 -15.87
N ARG A 129 9.13 17.93 -17.08
CA ARG A 129 8.75 18.75 -18.22
C ARG A 129 7.46 19.54 -17.97
N GLU A 130 6.40 18.89 -17.48
CA GLU A 130 5.10 19.53 -17.26
C GLU A 130 5.15 20.59 -16.14
N ARG A 131 6.01 20.39 -15.14
CA ARG A 131 6.17 21.30 -14.00
C ARG A 131 7.29 22.32 -14.19
N LEU A 132 7.98 22.31 -15.33
CA LEU A 132 9.15 23.13 -15.62
C LEU A 132 10.25 23.00 -14.55
N TRP A 133 10.41 21.79 -14.00
CA TRP A 133 11.45 21.51 -13.02
C TRP A 133 12.78 21.17 -13.70
N PRO A 134 13.92 21.54 -13.09
CA PRO A 134 15.23 21.08 -13.55
C PRO A 134 15.31 19.54 -13.53
N ALA A 135 16.16 19.00 -14.40
CA ALA A 135 16.37 17.55 -14.49
C ALA A 135 16.76 16.94 -13.13
N ARG A 136 16.21 15.76 -12.84
CA ARG A 136 16.40 14.98 -11.60
C ARG A 136 15.72 15.56 -10.34
N THR A 137 14.95 16.63 -10.46
CA THR A 137 14.20 17.22 -9.34
C THR A 137 13.02 16.35 -8.92
N ALA A 138 12.30 15.74 -9.88
CA ALA A 138 11.08 15.00 -9.57
C ALA A 138 11.34 13.82 -8.64
N LYS A 139 12.51 13.16 -8.76
CA LYS A 139 12.91 12.07 -7.86
C LYS A 139 13.01 12.53 -6.40
N VAL A 140 13.60 13.70 -6.16
CA VAL A 140 13.81 14.24 -4.81
C VAL A 140 12.45 14.64 -4.20
N VAL A 141 11.64 15.38 -4.96
CA VAL A 141 10.34 15.85 -4.50
C VAL A 141 9.38 14.68 -4.26
N LEU A 142 9.39 13.67 -5.15
CA LEU A 142 8.60 12.45 -4.96
C LEU A 142 9.02 11.71 -3.68
N GLY A 143 10.31 11.60 -3.39
CA GLY A 143 10.81 10.98 -2.15
C GLY A 143 10.25 11.68 -0.91
N LEU A 144 10.35 13.01 -0.86
CA LEU A 144 9.80 13.79 0.25
C LEU A 144 8.28 13.61 0.42
N ALA A 145 7.56 13.55 -0.70
CA ALA A 145 6.11 13.34 -0.68
C ALA A 145 5.75 11.94 -0.19
N LEU A 146 6.49 10.91 -0.62
CA LEU A 146 6.29 9.52 -0.17
C LEU A 146 6.66 9.32 1.29
N ASP A 147 7.67 10.02 1.82
CA ASP A 147 8.01 9.99 3.25
C ASP A 147 6.85 10.53 4.10
N ARG A 148 6.27 11.67 3.72
CA ARG A 148 5.10 12.22 4.42
C ARG A 148 3.89 11.29 4.32
N LEU A 149 3.69 10.67 3.15
CA LEU A 149 2.62 9.72 2.94
C LEU A 149 2.80 8.45 3.79
N ALA A 150 4.03 7.95 3.92
CA ALA A 150 4.36 6.81 4.76
C ALA A 150 4.05 7.10 6.23
N VAL A 151 4.44 8.28 6.73
CA VAL A 151 4.08 8.75 8.08
C VAL A 151 2.56 8.80 8.27
N HIS A 152 1.82 9.35 7.30
CA HIS A 152 0.35 9.39 7.36
C HIS A 152 -0.28 7.99 7.48
N TYR A 153 0.29 6.99 6.80
CA TYR A 153 -0.19 5.61 6.87
C TYR A 153 0.36 4.82 8.07
N GLY A 154 1.16 5.43 8.94
CA GLY A 154 1.80 4.74 10.07
C GLY A 154 2.87 3.74 9.62
N LEU A 155 3.46 3.94 8.45
CA LEU A 155 4.53 3.12 7.91
C LEU A 155 5.86 3.71 8.37
N SER A 156 6.46 3.11 9.41
CA SER A 156 7.79 3.49 9.90
C SER A 156 8.84 2.50 9.38
N GLY A 157 9.83 3.02 8.64
CA GLY A 157 10.95 2.26 8.05
C GLY A 157 11.99 1.77 9.05
N SER A 158 11.62 1.52 10.30
CA SER A 158 12.52 0.93 11.29
C SER A 158 12.40 -0.59 11.28
N THR A 159 12.88 -1.22 10.22
CA THR A 159 13.65 -2.45 10.45
C THR A 159 15.05 -1.98 10.85
N GLN A 160 15.20 -1.56 12.12
CA GLN A 160 16.53 -1.52 12.71
C GLN A 160 17.03 -2.97 12.69
N GLY A 161 17.78 -3.35 11.65
CA GLY A 161 18.69 -4.48 11.78
C GLY A 161 19.54 -4.16 13.00
N ARG A 162 19.45 -5.02 14.04
CA ARG A 162 20.13 -4.84 15.32
C ARG A 162 21.48 -4.18 15.11
N ALA A 163 21.61 -2.90 15.51
CA ALA A 163 22.89 -2.22 15.48
C ALA A 163 23.82 -3.02 16.41
N ARG A 164 24.70 -3.83 15.80
CA ARG A 164 25.51 -4.90 16.41
C ARG A 164 24.72 -6.02 17.08
N ALA A 165 24.66 -7.18 16.44
CA ALA A 165 24.71 -8.43 17.20
C ALA A 165 26.05 -8.44 17.97
N PRO A 166 26.06 -8.67 19.29
CA PRO A 166 27.32 -8.86 19.99
C PRO A 166 28.02 -10.06 19.37
N VAL A 167 29.27 -9.86 18.93
CA VAL A 167 30.15 -10.95 18.52
C VAL A 167 30.29 -11.85 19.74
N ARG A 168 29.65 -13.02 19.71
CA ARG A 168 29.99 -14.10 20.64
C ARG A 168 31.26 -14.73 20.11
N SER A 169 32.40 -14.33 20.66
CA SER A 169 33.63 -15.09 20.47
C SER A 169 33.45 -16.43 21.18
N TRP A 170 33.49 -17.50 20.40
CA TRP A 170 33.67 -18.83 20.94
C TRP A 170 35.09 -18.91 21.50
N HIS A 171 35.23 -18.74 22.81
CA HIS A 171 36.45 -19.14 23.49
C HIS A 171 36.35 -20.65 23.74
N ALA A 172 37.22 -21.42 23.08
CA ALA A 172 37.51 -22.77 23.52
C ALA A 172 38.15 -22.67 24.90
N ALA A 173 37.67 -23.48 25.86
CA ALA A 173 38.25 -23.54 27.18
C ALA A 173 39.73 -23.97 27.08
N PRO A 174 40.67 -23.32 27.80
CA PRO A 174 42.03 -23.82 27.86
C PRO A 174 42.01 -25.16 28.61
N GLU A 175 42.39 -26.24 27.92
CA GLU A 175 42.77 -27.49 28.58
C GLU A 175 43.90 -27.17 29.56
N THR A 176 43.61 -27.39 30.85
CA THR A 176 44.60 -27.24 31.91
C THR A 176 45.41 -28.54 31.92
N PRO A 177 46.74 -28.51 31.69
CA PRO A 177 47.53 -29.73 31.80
C PRO A 177 47.61 -30.11 33.28
N ALA A 178 47.14 -31.31 33.60
CA ALA A 178 47.35 -31.93 34.89
C ALA A 178 48.86 -32.20 35.07
N GLN A 179 49.46 -31.55 36.06
CA GLN A 179 50.77 -31.92 36.60
C GLN A 179 50.55 -32.59 37.96
N GLY A 180 51.13 -33.78 38.14
CA GLY A 180 51.18 -34.51 39.42
C GLY A 180 50.80 -35.97 39.28
#